data_AF-A0A7Y6AYC0-F1
#
_entry.id   AF-A0A7Y6AYC0-F1
#
_cell.length_a   1.000
_cell.length_b   1.000
_cell.length_c   1.000
_cell.angle_alpha   90.00
_cell.angle_beta   90.00
_cell.angle_gamma   90.00
#
_symmetry.space_group_name_H-M   'P 1'
#
loop_
_entity.id
_entity.type
_entity.pdbx_description
1 polymer ?
#
loop_
_entity_poly.entity_id
_entity_poly.type
_entity_poly.pdbx_seq_one_letter_code
_entity_poly.pdbx_strand_id
1 'polypeptide(L)'
;MLPDVAAITLIAGALFGAYHHGLSVKDAEWQSAWNDRDARDSQAKAENEAAAREREQAYQQSINKAVLDGQRIIDKATADVATARASSDRLRGAADKLAAQLAASEASGNSCSTAASKATARAVMVLADVFKRAGRRAGDLAEVANQARARGVACEQAYGVVRSN
;
A
#
# COMPACT_ATOMS: atom_id res chain seq x y z
N MET A 1 -27.57 67.47 61.07
CA MET A 1 -28.17 66.12 61.17
C MET A 1 -28.91 65.74 59.88
N LEU A 2 -30.10 66.27 59.56
CA LEU A 2 -30.80 65.97 58.29
C LEU A 2 -30.02 66.33 57.01
N PRO A 3 -29.38 67.52 56.88
CA PRO A 3 -28.68 67.88 55.63
C PRO A 3 -27.42 67.04 55.40
N ASP A 4 -26.72 66.64 56.47
CA ASP A 4 -25.51 65.82 56.38
C ASP A 4 -25.83 64.40 55.91
N VAL A 5 -26.93 63.82 56.40
CA VAL A 5 -27.43 62.50 55.97
C VAL A 5 -27.81 62.52 54.48
N ALA A 6 -28.46 63.59 54.02
CA ALA A 6 -28.80 63.75 52.60
C ALA A 6 -27.57 63.89 51.70
N ALA A 7 -26.53 64.58 52.16
CA ALA A 7 -25.26 64.68 51.41
C ALA A 7 -24.55 63.32 51.32
N ILE A 8 -24.51 62.55 52.41
CA ILE A 8 -23.87 61.23 52.44
C ILE A 8 -24.58 60.24 51.50
N THR A 9 -25.91 60.22 51.48
CA THR A 9 -26.67 59.30 50.60
C THR A 9 -26.47 59.63 49.13
N LEU A 10 -26.39 60.91 48.75
CA LEU A 10 -26.07 61.32 47.37
C LEU A 10 -24.67 60.87 46.94
N ILE A 11 -23.67 61.02 47.82
CA ILE A 11 -22.30 60.58 47.54
C ILE A 11 -22.26 59.05 47.38
N ALA A 12 -22.90 58.31 48.28
CA ALA A 12 -22.96 56.86 48.21
C ALA A 12 -23.64 56.38 46.92
N GLY A 13 -24.75 57.02 46.52
CA GLY A 13 -25.43 56.73 45.26
C GLY A 13 -24.56 57.00 44.02
N ALA A 14 -23.82 58.11 44.01
CA ALA A 14 -22.90 58.44 42.93
C ALA A 14 -21.75 57.44 42.82
N LEU A 15 -21.15 57.03 43.95
CA LEU A 15 -20.09 56.02 43.98
C LEU A 15 -20.61 54.65 43.52
N PHE A 16 -21.80 54.27 43.96
CA PHE A 16 -22.44 53.03 43.53
C PHE A 16 -22.72 53.01 42.02
N GLY A 17 -23.26 54.12 41.48
CA GLY A 17 -23.48 54.28 40.05
C GLY A 17 -22.18 54.19 39.23
N ALA A 18 -21.13 54.88 39.68
CA ALA A 18 -19.82 54.84 39.03
C ALA A 18 -19.20 53.44 39.04
N TYR A 19 -19.30 52.71 40.17
CA TYR A 19 -18.82 51.34 40.28
C TYR A 19 -19.55 50.38 39.34
N HIS A 20 -20.88 50.41 39.33
CA HIS A 20 -21.68 49.55 38.45
C HIS A 20 -21.48 49.89 36.97
N HIS A 21 -21.32 51.17 36.63
CA HIS A 21 -20.97 51.55 35.27
C HIS A 21 -19.60 51.00 34.87
N GLY A 22 -18.60 51.11 35.75
CA GLY A 22 -17.26 50.53 35.55
C GLY A 22 -17.31 49.02 35.31
N LEU A 23 -18.08 48.28 36.13
CA LEU A 23 -18.30 46.84 35.92
C LEU A 23 -18.93 46.55 34.56
N SER A 24 -20.01 47.27 34.20
CA SER A 24 -20.70 47.04 32.92
C SER A 24 -19.80 47.27 31.70
N VAL A 25 -18.91 48.26 31.76
CA VAL A 25 -17.93 48.54 30.69
C VAL A 25 -16.89 47.43 30.63
N LYS A 26 -16.37 46.97 31.78
CA LYS A 26 -15.38 45.88 31.81
C LYS A 26 -15.99 44.56 31.34
N ASP A 27 -17.21 44.24 31.76
CA ASP A 27 -17.91 43.03 31.31
C ASP A 27 -18.14 43.05 29.80
N ALA A 28 -18.55 44.20 29.23
CA ALA A 28 -18.71 44.35 27.79
C ALA A 28 -17.38 44.19 27.03
N GLU A 29 -16.30 44.79 27.54
CA GLU A 29 -14.96 44.67 26.95
C GLU A 29 -14.47 43.21 26.97
N TRP A 30 -14.59 42.53 28.11
CA TRP A 30 -14.21 41.12 28.23
C TRP A 30 -15.08 40.22 27.35
N GLN A 31 -16.39 40.44 27.32
CA GLN A 31 -17.28 39.66 26.47
C GLN A 31 -16.93 39.82 24.99
N SER A 32 -16.60 41.03 24.54
CA SER A 32 -16.14 41.28 23.16
C SER A 32 -14.84 40.52 22.88
N ALA A 33 -13.85 40.62 23.77
CA ALA A 33 -12.57 39.94 23.61
C ALA A 33 -12.72 38.41 23.56
N TRP A 34 -13.60 37.85 24.38
CA TRP A 34 -13.92 36.42 24.38
C TRP A 34 -14.62 36.00 23.08
N ASN A 35 -15.64 36.74 22.65
CA ASN A 35 -16.35 36.45 21.40
C ASN A 35 -15.40 36.46 20.20
N ASP A 36 -14.52 37.46 20.12
CA ASP A 36 -13.53 37.57 19.04
C ASP A 36 -12.55 36.39 19.06
N ARG A 37 -12.12 35.95 20.26
CA ARG A 37 -11.25 34.78 20.40
C ARG A 37 -11.97 33.51 19.99
N ASP A 38 -13.18 33.28 20.49
CA ASP A 38 -13.95 32.08 20.21
C ASP A 38 -14.29 31.99 18.70
N ALA A 39 -14.53 33.12 18.05
CA ALA A 39 -14.67 33.19 16.60
C ALA A 39 -13.38 32.74 15.88
N ARG A 40 -12.22 33.29 16.26
CA ARG A 40 -10.91 32.89 15.69
C ARG A 40 -10.61 31.42 15.95
N ASP A 41 -10.87 30.92 17.15
CA ASP A 41 -10.63 29.52 17.52
C ASP A 41 -11.54 28.59 16.72
N SER A 42 -12.82 28.97 16.49
CA SER A 42 -13.74 28.19 15.66
C SER A 42 -13.29 28.13 14.20
N GLN A 43 -12.80 29.24 13.66
CA GLN A 43 -12.27 29.31 12.31
C GLN A 43 -11.00 28.46 12.18
N ALA A 44 -10.04 28.65 13.09
CA ALA A 44 -8.80 27.88 13.11
C ALA A 44 -9.08 26.37 13.25
N LYS A 45 -10.07 25.98 14.06
CA LYS A 45 -10.50 24.58 14.16
C LYS A 45 -11.03 24.07 12.82
N ALA A 46 -11.92 24.80 12.16
CA ALA A 46 -12.49 24.40 10.88
C ALA A 46 -11.41 24.25 9.79
N GLU A 47 -10.47 25.19 9.72
CA GLU A 47 -9.35 25.17 8.78
C GLU A 47 -8.41 23.98 9.05
N ASN A 48 -8.05 23.73 10.32
CA ASN A 48 -7.22 22.59 10.68
C ASN A 48 -7.90 21.25 10.41
N GLU A 49 -9.20 21.12 10.69
CA GLU A 49 -9.97 19.93 10.36
C GLU A 49 -10.06 19.69 8.85
N ALA A 50 -10.25 20.75 8.05
CA ALA A 50 -10.26 20.65 6.60
C ALA A 50 -8.89 20.17 6.08
N ALA A 51 -7.79 20.80 6.53
CA ALA A 51 -6.44 20.41 6.15
C ALA A 51 -6.10 18.96 6.58
N ALA A 52 -6.54 18.54 7.76
CA ALA A 52 -6.37 17.16 8.22
C ALA A 52 -7.15 16.16 7.35
N ARG A 53 -8.40 16.48 6.99
CA ARG A 53 -9.22 15.66 6.09
C ARG A 53 -8.62 15.55 4.69
N GLU A 54 -8.08 16.63 4.14
CA GLU A 54 -7.39 16.60 2.84
C GLU A 54 -6.17 15.68 2.87
N ARG A 55 -5.35 15.77 3.92
CA ARG A 55 -4.19 14.88 4.10
C ARG A 55 -4.63 13.42 4.19
N GLU A 56 -5.63 13.13 5.00
CA GLU A 56 -6.16 11.77 5.13
C GLU A 56 -6.68 11.24 3.78
N GLN A 57 -7.46 12.04 3.05
CA GLN A 57 -7.95 11.65 1.72
C GLN A 57 -6.80 11.40 0.74
N ALA A 58 -5.76 12.21 0.75
CA ALA A 58 -4.59 12.01 -0.09
C ALA A 58 -3.86 10.69 0.25
N TYR A 59 -3.71 10.37 1.53
CA TYR A 59 -3.15 9.07 1.97
C TYR A 59 -4.01 7.89 1.51
N GLN A 60 -5.33 7.96 1.71
CA GLN A 60 -6.25 6.90 1.29
C GLN A 60 -6.21 6.69 -0.24
N GLN A 61 -6.17 7.77 -1.03
CA GLN A 61 -6.04 7.66 -2.49
C GLN A 61 -4.71 7.02 -2.91
N SER A 62 -3.61 7.39 -2.25
CA SER A 62 -2.29 6.79 -2.50
C SER A 62 -2.27 5.29 -2.18
N ILE A 63 -2.83 4.90 -1.04
CA ILE A 63 -2.94 3.49 -0.63
C ILE A 63 -3.81 2.72 -1.62
N ASN A 64 -4.99 3.24 -1.97
CA ASN A 64 -5.89 2.60 -2.94
C ASN A 64 -5.21 2.39 -4.30
N LYS A 65 -4.46 3.39 -4.77
CA LYS A 65 -3.68 3.27 -6.00
C LYS A 65 -2.60 2.21 -5.89
N ALA A 66 -1.83 2.20 -4.80
CA ALA A 66 -0.78 1.20 -4.58
C ALA A 66 -1.36 -0.22 -4.53
N VAL A 67 -2.52 -0.41 -3.90
CA VAL A 67 -3.23 -1.71 -3.86
C VAL A 67 -3.69 -2.13 -5.25
N LEU A 68 -4.33 -1.24 -6.02
CA LEU A 68 -4.80 -1.55 -7.38
C LEU A 68 -3.64 -1.86 -8.35
N ASP A 69 -2.56 -1.08 -8.29
CA ASP A 69 -1.38 -1.31 -9.10
C ASP A 69 -0.67 -2.61 -8.70
N GLY A 70 -0.58 -2.89 -7.39
CA GLY A 70 -0.08 -4.15 -6.86
C GLY A 70 -0.89 -5.36 -7.33
N GLN A 71 -2.22 -5.28 -7.26
CA GLN A 71 -3.10 -6.35 -7.74
C GLN A 71 -2.94 -6.60 -9.24
N ARG A 72 -2.82 -5.54 -10.05
CA ARG A 72 -2.57 -5.65 -11.50
C ARG A 72 -1.26 -6.38 -11.80
N ILE A 73 -0.22 -6.13 -11.03
CA ILE A 73 1.07 -6.82 -11.15
C ILE A 73 0.92 -8.31 -10.80
N ILE A 74 0.21 -8.63 -9.71
CA ILE A 74 -0.05 -10.00 -9.29
C ILE A 74 -0.86 -10.76 -10.35
N ASP A 75 -1.91 -10.15 -10.89
CA ASP A 75 -2.76 -10.75 -11.91
C ASP A 75 -1.97 -11.03 -13.19
N LYS A 76 -1.15 -10.07 -13.63
CA LYS A 76 -0.26 -10.24 -14.78
C LYS A 76 0.75 -11.38 -14.55
N ALA A 77 1.42 -11.40 -13.40
CA ALA A 77 2.36 -12.46 -13.06
C ALA A 77 1.69 -13.83 -13.01
N THR A 78 0.45 -13.89 -12.50
CA THR A 78 -0.34 -15.13 -12.44
C THR A 78 -0.69 -15.62 -13.84
N ALA A 79 -1.10 -14.73 -14.75
CA ALA A 79 -1.39 -15.06 -16.14
C ALA A 79 -0.13 -15.52 -16.91
N ASP A 80 1.01 -14.86 -16.68
CA ASP A 80 2.30 -15.23 -17.28
C ASP A 80 2.74 -16.63 -16.80
N VAL A 81 2.59 -16.93 -15.51
CA VAL A 81 2.85 -18.28 -14.95
C VAL A 81 1.91 -19.33 -15.53
N ALA A 82 0.62 -19.02 -15.68
CA ALA A 82 -0.35 -19.95 -16.30
C ALA A 82 0.04 -20.25 -17.76
N THR A 83 0.45 -19.24 -18.51
CA THR A 83 0.92 -19.39 -19.90
C THR A 83 2.20 -20.22 -19.99
N ALA A 84 3.14 -20.02 -19.05
CA ALA A 84 4.36 -20.81 -18.96
C ALA A 84 4.06 -22.28 -18.63
N ARG A 85 3.14 -22.56 -17.70
CA ARG A 85 2.70 -23.92 -17.36
C ARG A 85 2.06 -24.61 -18.58
N ALA A 86 1.13 -23.94 -19.26
CA ALA A 86 0.50 -24.49 -20.46
C ALA A 86 1.51 -24.81 -21.57
N SER A 87 2.55 -23.98 -21.73
CA SER A 87 3.64 -24.25 -22.69
C SER A 87 4.52 -25.43 -22.25
N SER A 88 4.82 -25.54 -20.95
CA SER A 88 5.56 -26.70 -20.41
C SER A 88 4.77 -28.00 -20.54
N ASP A 89 3.46 -27.97 -20.32
CA ASP A 89 2.60 -29.15 -20.41
C ASP A 89 2.46 -29.62 -21.87
N ARG A 90 2.32 -28.68 -22.81
CA ARG A 90 2.39 -28.98 -24.26
C ARG A 90 3.72 -29.62 -24.66
N LEU A 91 4.83 -29.11 -24.14
CA LEU A 91 6.16 -29.68 -24.42
C LEU A 91 6.30 -31.10 -23.86
N ARG A 92 5.82 -31.36 -22.62
CA ARG A 92 5.82 -32.71 -22.05
C ARG A 92 4.95 -33.67 -22.87
N GLY A 93 3.73 -33.25 -23.23
CA GLY A 93 2.86 -34.07 -24.07
C GLY A 93 3.46 -34.40 -25.45
N ALA A 94 4.17 -33.44 -26.07
CA ALA A 94 4.89 -33.70 -27.32
C ALA A 94 6.06 -34.70 -27.13
N ALA A 95 6.82 -34.58 -26.04
CA ALA A 95 7.89 -35.50 -25.70
C ALA A 95 7.37 -36.92 -25.42
N ASP A 96 6.28 -37.05 -24.65
CA ASP A 96 5.65 -38.34 -24.36
C ASP A 96 5.12 -39.00 -25.64
N LYS A 97 4.50 -38.21 -26.52
CA LYS A 97 4.03 -38.70 -27.83
C LYS A 97 5.17 -39.17 -28.73
N LEU A 98 6.33 -38.49 -28.69
CA LEU A 98 7.52 -38.91 -29.42
C LEU A 98 8.09 -40.21 -28.83
N ALA A 99 8.18 -40.30 -27.50
CA ALA A 99 8.63 -41.51 -26.81
C ALA A 99 7.74 -42.72 -27.12
N ALA A 100 6.41 -42.53 -27.13
CA ALA A 100 5.45 -43.58 -27.49
C ALA A 100 5.61 -44.06 -28.95
N GLN A 101 5.81 -43.14 -29.90
CA GLN A 101 6.06 -43.49 -31.31
C GLN A 101 7.36 -44.29 -31.49
N LEU A 102 8.43 -43.91 -30.79
CA LEU A 102 9.69 -44.65 -30.78
C LEU A 102 9.50 -46.06 -30.22
N ALA A 103 8.81 -46.21 -29.09
CA ALA A 103 8.53 -47.52 -28.49
C ALA A 103 7.68 -48.43 -29.41
N ALA A 104 6.69 -47.87 -30.10
CA ALA A 104 5.89 -48.62 -31.08
C ALA A 104 6.70 -49.04 -32.32
N SER A 105 7.65 -48.19 -32.75
CA SER A 105 8.58 -48.49 -33.84
C SER A 105 9.56 -49.61 -33.46
N GLU A 106 10.02 -49.64 -32.21
CA GLU A 106 10.82 -50.75 -31.66
C GLU A 106 10.08 -52.09 -31.70
N ALA A 107 8.79 -52.09 -31.36
CA ALA A 107 7.99 -53.32 -31.33
C ALA A 107 7.72 -53.92 -32.73
N SER A 108 7.91 -53.16 -33.80
CA SER A 108 7.59 -53.54 -35.19
C SER A 108 8.82 -53.74 -36.09
N GLY A 109 10.04 -53.47 -35.61
CA GLY A 109 11.28 -53.44 -36.41
C GLY A 109 12.26 -54.59 -36.17
N ASN A 110 12.94 -55.01 -37.25
CA ASN A 110 14.06 -55.96 -37.27
C ASN A 110 15.23 -55.58 -36.31
N SER A 111 16.02 -56.58 -35.90
CA SER A 111 16.98 -56.53 -34.77
C SER A 111 18.01 -55.38 -34.76
N CYS A 112 18.32 -54.81 -35.93
CA CYS A 112 19.25 -53.68 -36.05
C CYS A 112 18.56 -52.32 -35.79
N SER A 113 17.29 -52.18 -36.18
CA SER A 113 16.43 -51.02 -35.89
C SER A 113 16.12 -50.90 -34.39
N THR A 114 16.02 -52.03 -33.68
CA THR A 114 15.70 -52.07 -32.25
C THR A 114 16.80 -51.46 -31.40
N ALA A 115 18.09 -51.65 -31.75
CA ALA A 115 19.21 -51.09 -30.99
C ALA A 115 19.33 -49.56 -31.16
N ALA A 116 19.20 -49.06 -32.39
CA ALA A 116 19.22 -47.63 -32.69
C ALA A 116 18.03 -46.88 -32.06
N SER A 117 16.85 -47.50 -32.09
CA SER A 117 15.66 -46.96 -31.44
C SER A 117 15.83 -46.93 -29.91
N LYS A 118 16.44 -47.97 -29.30
CA LYS A 118 16.69 -48.02 -27.84
C LYS A 118 17.63 -46.90 -27.38
N ALA A 119 18.65 -46.62 -28.18
CA ALA A 119 19.56 -45.50 -27.94
C ALA A 119 18.83 -44.16 -28.02
N THR A 120 17.92 -44.02 -28.99
CA THR A 120 17.11 -42.81 -29.18
C THR A 120 16.11 -42.63 -28.03
N ALA A 121 15.40 -43.67 -27.61
CA ALA A 121 14.48 -43.62 -26.47
C ALA A 121 15.20 -43.24 -25.16
N ARG A 122 16.40 -43.78 -24.93
CA ARG A 122 17.26 -43.37 -23.81
C ARG A 122 17.67 -41.91 -23.90
N ALA A 123 18.06 -41.42 -25.07
CA ALA A 123 18.41 -40.02 -25.27
C ALA A 123 17.22 -39.08 -24.98
N VAL A 124 16.00 -39.45 -25.41
CA VAL A 124 14.78 -38.68 -25.12
C VAL A 124 14.45 -38.67 -23.62
N MET A 125 14.56 -39.81 -22.93
CA MET A 125 14.35 -39.86 -21.47
C MET A 125 15.35 -39.00 -20.70
N VAL A 126 16.63 -39.02 -21.10
CA VAL A 126 17.66 -38.15 -20.51
C VAL A 126 17.33 -36.69 -20.76
N LEU A 127 16.90 -36.33 -21.97
CA LEU A 127 16.50 -34.97 -22.31
C LEU A 127 15.32 -34.50 -21.44
N ALA A 128 14.31 -35.36 -21.23
CA ALA A 128 13.18 -35.08 -20.37
C ALA A 128 13.58 -34.86 -18.90
N ASP A 129 14.49 -35.69 -18.35
CA ASP A 129 15.01 -35.51 -16.99
C ASP A 129 15.83 -34.22 -16.86
N VAL A 130 16.66 -33.90 -17.86
CA VAL A 130 17.42 -32.63 -17.93
C VAL A 130 16.46 -31.44 -17.92
N PHE A 131 15.41 -31.45 -18.75
CA PHE A 131 14.41 -30.38 -18.76
C PHE A 131 13.68 -30.25 -17.41
N LYS A 132 13.35 -31.36 -16.75
CA LYS A 132 12.72 -31.35 -15.42
C LYS A 132 13.65 -30.77 -14.35
N ARG A 133 14.95 -31.06 -14.39
CA ARG A 133 15.94 -30.48 -13.47
C ARG A 133 16.20 -29.01 -13.76
N ALA A 134 16.33 -28.65 -15.04
CA ALA A 134 16.51 -27.27 -15.47
C ALA A 134 15.31 -26.39 -15.06
N GLY A 135 14.08 -26.88 -15.26
CA GLY A 135 12.85 -26.18 -14.85
C GLY A 135 12.78 -25.96 -13.34
N ARG A 136 13.12 -26.96 -12.52
CA ARG A 136 13.23 -26.80 -11.06
C ARG A 136 14.27 -25.75 -10.69
N ARG A 137 15.47 -25.84 -11.27
CA ARG A 137 16.55 -24.91 -10.95
C ARG A 137 16.22 -23.47 -11.34
N ALA A 138 15.55 -23.27 -12.48
CA ALA A 138 15.06 -21.97 -12.90
C ALA A 138 14.01 -21.42 -11.94
N GLY A 139 13.11 -22.27 -11.42
CA GLY A 139 12.15 -21.91 -10.37
C GLY A 139 12.82 -21.44 -9.09
N ASP A 140 13.78 -22.22 -8.57
CA ASP A 140 14.54 -21.86 -7.35
C ASP A 140 15.27 -20.51 -7.52
N LEU A 141 15.87 -20.29 -8.70
CA LEU A 141 16.59 -19.05 -9.00
C LEU A 141 15.63 -17.84 -9.06
N ALA A 142 14.46 -18.02 -9.67
CA ALA A 142 13.44 -16.99 -9.75
C ALA A 142 12.90 -16.61 -8.37
N GLU A 143 12.71 -17.58 -7.47
CA GLU A 143 12.30 -17.31 -6.09
C GLU A 143 13.34 -16.48 -5.33
N VAL A 144 14.62 -16.88 -5.39
CA VAL A 144 15.72 -16.12 -4.76
C VAL A 144 15.82 -14.71 -5.33
N ALA A 145 15.72 -14.56 -6.65
CA ALA A 145 15.75 -13.25 -7.30
C ALA A 145 14.57 -12.36 -6.87
N ASN A 146 13.37 -12.93 -6.75
CA ASN A 146 12.19 -12.19 -6.31
C ASN A 146 12.32 -11.76 -4.84
N GLN A 147 12.81 -12.63 -3.95
CA GLN A 147 13.08 -12.28 -2.55
C GLN A 147 14.16 -11.19 -2.43
N ALA A 148 15.24 -11.30 -3.21
CA ALA A 148 16.30 -10.30 -3.23
C ALA A 148 15.77 -8.93 -3.71
N ARG A 149 14.97 -8.93 -4.78
CA ARG A 149 14.32 -7.70 -5.27
C ARG A 149 13.37 -7.10 -4.24
N ALA A 150 12.54 -7.89 -3.58
CA ALA A 150 11.63 -7.42 -2.55
C ALA A 150 12.39 -6.75 -1.38
N ARG A 151 13.49 -7.36 -0.92
CA ARG A 151 14.37 -6.78 0.10
C ARG A 151 15.04 -5.49 -0.40
N GLY A 152 15.52 -5.47 -1.63
CA GLY A 152 16.15 -4.29 -2.24
C GLY A 152 15.21 -3.09 -2.30
N VAL A 153 13.98 -3.30 -2.77
CA VAL A 153 12.94 -2.24 -2.82
C VAL A 153 12.61 -1.73 -1.42
N ALA A 154 12.51 -2.60 -0.42
CA ALA A 154 12.29 -2.17 0.97
C ALA A 154 13.43 -1.30 1.50
N CYS A 155 14.68 -1.65 1.21
CA CYS A 155 15.85 -0.84 1.56
C CYS A 155 15.85 0.53 0.86
N GLU A 156 15.54 0.58 -0.43
CA GLU A 156 15.46 1.83 -1.20
C GLU A 156 14.37 2.76 -0.66
N GLN A 157 13.20 2.22 -0.30
CA GLN A 157 12.12 2.99 0.32
C GLN A 157 12.54 3.56 1.68
N ALA A 158 13.15 2.73 2.54
CA ALA A 158 13.63 3.18 3.85
C ALA A 158 14.70 4.28 3.72
N TYR A 159 15.65 4.13 2.80
CA TYR A 159 16.66 5.16 2.52
C TYR A 159 16.02 6.44 1.96
N GLY A 160 15.01 6.30 1.10
CA GLY A 160 14.24 7.43 0.57
C GLY A 160 13.62 8.28 1.69
N VAL A 161 12.99 7.65 2.67
CA VAL A 161 12.39 8.32 3.84
C VAL A 161 13.44 9.03 4.70
N VAL A 162 14.60 8.41 4.93
CA VAL A 162 15.69 9.01 5.72
C VAL A 162 16.31 10.21 4.99
N ARG A 163 16.42 10.17 3.66
CA ARG A 163 17.00 11.26 2.86
C ARG A 163 16.05 12.45 2.65
N SER A 164 14.74 12.23 2.73
CA SER A 164 13.73 13.28 2.54
C SER A 164 13.30 13.99 3.82
N ASN A 165 13.80 13.54 4.98
CA ASN A 165 13.71 14.23 6.27
C ASN A 165 15.00 15.01 6.55
#